data_AF-A0A559TGC8-F1
#
_entry.id   AF-A0A559TGC8-F1
#
_cell.length_a   1.000
_cell.length_b   1.000
_cell.length_c   1.000
_cell.angle_alpha   90.00
_cell.angle_beta   90.00
_cell.angle_gamma   90.00
#
_symmetry.space_group_name_H-M   'P 1'
#
loop_
_entity.id
_entity.type
_entity.pdbx_description
1 polymer ?
#
loop_
_entity_poly.entity_id
_entity_poly.type
_entity_poly.pdbx_seq_one_letter_code
_entity_poly.pdbx_strand_id
1 'polypeptide(L)' 'MLQRLVREPDFAVLSRAVGEWYHYYQVAPDEKTTDFLCASALAFFHDGYRTSDDIATLLIGTHIGEVATRVNARSSSAVH' A
#
# COMPACT_ATOMS: atom_id res chain seq x y z
N MET A 1 -9.65 1.63 17.12
CA MET A 1 -8.62 1.98 18.13
C MET A 1 -7.23 1.59 17.62
N LEU A 2 -6.82 2.10 16.44
CA LEU A 2 -5.64 1.64 15.69
C LEU A 2 -4.72 2.82 15.29
N GLN A 3 -4.54 3.82 16.16
CA GLN A 3 -3.73 5.01 15.83
C GLN A 3 -2.69 5.40 16.88
N ARG A 4 -2.45 4.56 17.90
CA ARG A 4 -1.75 5.04 19.10
C ARG A 4 -0.21 4.94 19.07
N LEU A 5 0.45 4.56 17.97
CA LEU A 5 1.94 4.51 17.97
C LEU A 5 2.63 4.56 16.61
N VAL A 6 2.03 5.12 15.56
CA VAL A 6 2.81 5.46 14.35
C VAL A 6 3.53 6.77 14.67
N ARG A 7 4.83 6.68 14.93
CA ARG A 7 5.68 7.86 15.14
C ARG A 7 5.69 8.63 13.82
N GLU A 8 5.62 9.96 13.85
CA GLU A 8 5.66 10.81 12.64
C GLU A 8 6.71 10.40 11.57
N PRO A 9 7.94 10.00 11.91
CA PRO A 9 8.90 9.50 10.90
C PRO A 9 8.46 8.19 10.22
N ASP A 10 7.75 7.32 10.94
CA ASP A 10 7.24 6.05 10.40
C ASP A 10 6.13 6.34 9.40
N PHE A 11 5.26 7.33 9.68
CA PHE A 11 4.23 7.75 8.73
C PHE A 11 4.80 8.29 7.42
N ALA A 12 5.88 9.05 7.47
CA ALA A 12 6.55 9.56 6.26
C ALA A 12 7.13 8.42 5.41
N VAL A 13 7.76 7.43 6.05
CA VAL A 13 8.30 6.24 5.40
C VAL A 13 7.19 5.40 4.74
N LEU A 14 6.10 5.14 5.48
CA LEU A 14 4.96 4.38 4.99
C LEU A 14 4.24 5.11 3.84
N SER A 15 3.96 6.40 4.01
CA SER A 15 3.30 7.23 2.98
C SER A 15 4.12 7.29 1.69
N ARG A 16 5.45 7.43 1.81
CA ARG A 16 6.34 7.38 0.66
C ARG A 16 6.29 6.02 -0.03
N ALA A 17 6.39 4.93 0.72
CA ALA A 17 6.37 3.57 0.15
C ALA A 17 5.06 3.28 -0.60
N VAL A 18 3.92 3.67 -0.02
CA VAL A 18 2.60 3.55 -0.66
C VAL A 18 2.53 4.41 -1.93
N GLY A 19 3.09 5.62 -1.91
CA GLY A 19 3.17 6.51 -3.06
C GLY A 19 3.98 5.93 -4.22
N GLU A 20 5.16 5.34 -3.93
CA GLU A 20 5.99 4.67 -4.93
C GLU A 20 5.26 3.46 -5.54
N TRP A 21 4.50 2.70 -4.74
CA TRP A 21 3.67 1.61 -5.24
C TRP A 21 2.61 2.11 -6.24
N TYR A 22 1.86 3.17 -5.90
CA TYR A 22 0.87 3.74 -6.82
C TYR A 22 1.51 4.32 -8.09
N HIS A 23 2.69 4.94 -7.96
CA HIS A 23 3.43 5.46 -9.10
C HIS A 23 3.87 4.33 -10.05
N TYR A 24 4.36 3.23 -9.49
CA TYR A 24 4.81 2.06 -10.25
C TYR A 24 3.67 1.41 -11.04
N TYR A 25 2.51 1.21 -10.41
CA TYR A 25 1.36 0.60 -11.07
C TYR A 25 0.50 1.60 -11.86
N GLN A 26 0.76 2.91 -11.73
CA GLN A 26 -0.03 3.99 -12.32
C GLN A 26 -1.54 3.87 -12.03
N VAL A 27 -1.89 3.38 -10.84
CA VAL A 27 -3.27 3.17 -10.41
C VAL A 27 -3.77 4.41 -9.67
N ALA A 28 -5.06 4.74 -9.85
CA ALA A 28 -5.69 5.81 -9.09
C ALA A 28 -5.74 5.46 -7.60
N PRO A 29 -5.42 6.40 -6.69
CA PRO A 29 -5.50 6.14 -5.26
C PRO A 29 -6.93 5.80 -4.86
N ASP A 30 -7.12 4.62 -4.27
CA ASP A 30 -8.39 4.14 -3.73
C ASP A 30 -8.25 3.99 -2.21
N GLU A 31 -9.28 4.34 -1.44
CA GLU A 31 -9.24 4.28 0.02
C GLU A 31 -9.00 2.86 0.54
N LYS A 32 -9.58 1.82 -0.10
CA LYS A 32 -9.41 0.43 0.33
C LYS A 32 -8.02 -0.10 -0.01
N THR A 33 -7.51 0.25 -1.19
CA THR A 33 -6.14 -0.10 -1.59
C THR A 33 -5.13 0.61 -0.68
N THR A 34 -5.37 1.87 -0.34
CA THR A 34 -4.51 2.65 0.55
C THR A 34 -4.50 2.06 1.97
N ASP A 35 -5.66 1.71 2.52
CA ASP A 35 -5.77 1.06 3.83
C ASP A 35 -5.02 -0.29 3.87
N PHE A 36 -5.21 -1.12 2.84
CA PHE A 36 -4.53 -2.41 2.72
C PHE A 36 -3.00 -2.27 2.57
N LEU A 37 -2.55 -1.35 1.73
CA LEU A 37 -1.12 -1.08 1.54
C LEU A 37 -0.50 -0.50 2.82
N CYS A 38 -1.21 0.37 3.53
CA CYS A 38 -0.74 0.94 4.79
C CYS A 38 -0.62 -0.13 5.89
N ALA A 39 -1.59 -1.04 6.01
CA ALA A 39 -1.53 -2.17 6.94
C ALA A 39 -0.38 -3.13 6.61
N SER A 40 -0.17 -3.44 5.33
CA SER A 40 0.92 -4.30 4.87
C SER A 40 2.29 -3.65 5.09
N ALA A 41 2.41 -2.35 4.78
CA ALA A 41 3.61 -1.56 5.01
C ALA A 41 3.98 -1.51 6.50
N LEU A 42 2.98 -1.40 7.39
CA LEU A 42 3.19 -1.46 8.84
C LEU A 42 3.68 -2.84 9.30
N ALA A 43 3.17 -3.92 8.70
CA ALA A 43 3.63 -5.28 8.99
C ALA A 43 5.11 -5.45 8.61
N PHE A 44 5.53 -4.99 7.43
CA PHE A 44 6.95 -4.97 7.03
C PHE A 44 7.79 -4.09 7.98
N PHE A 45 7.25 -2.94 8.40
CA PHE A 45 7.96 -2.08 9.35
C PHE A 45 8.21 -2.78 10.70
N HIS A 46 7.24 -3.54 11.19
CA HIS A 46 7.39 -4.37 12.39
C HIS A 46 8.33 -5.56 12.20
N ASP A 47 8.44 -6.09 10.98
CA ASP A 47 9.34 -7.20 10.65
C ASP A 47 10.82 -6.78 10.64
N GLY A 48 11.08 -5.47 10.53
CA GLY A 48 12.43 -4.89 10.65
C GLY A 48 12.81 -3.95 9.50
N TYR A 49 11.96 -3.81 8.48
CA TYR A 49 12.20 -2.93 7.34
C TYR A 49 11.93 -1.47 7.71
N ARG A 50 12.97 -0.63 7.79
CA ARG A 50 12.83 0.79 8.22
C ARG A 50 12.91 1.81 7.09
N THR A 51 13.12 1.36 5.87
CA THR A 51 13.35 2.19 4.69
C THR A 51 12.12 2.15 3.77
N SER A 52 11.74 3.32 3.24
CA SER A 52 10.59 3.41 2.33
C SER A 52 10.82 2.63 1.04
N ASP A 53 12.08 2.53 0.61
CA ASP A 53 12.49 1.81 -0.59
C ASP A 53 12.33 0.28 -0.44
N ASP A 54 12.80 -0.31 0.67
CA ASP A 54 12.58 -1.72 0.97
C ASP A 54 11.09 -2.03 1.08
N ILE A 55 10.35 -1.20 1.82
CA ILE A 55 8.90 -1.41 2.00
C ILE A 55 8.18 -1.28 0.65
N ALA A 56 8.53 -0.30 -0.19
CA ALA A 56 7.97 -0.17 -1.53
C ALA A 56 8.28 -1.39 -2.39
N THR A 57 9.53 -1.86 -2.38
CA THR A 57 9.97 -3.06 -3.11
C THR A 57 9.19 -4.30 -2.67
N LEU A 58 8.99 -4.47 -1.36
CA LEU A 58 8.20 -5.58 -0.81
C LEU A 58 6.72 -5.45 -1.17
N LEU A 59 6.14 -4.25 -1.11
CA LEU A 59 4.76 -4.01 -1.53
C LEU A 59 4.59 -4.31 -3.02
N ILE A 60 5.54 -3.86 -3.84
CA ILE A 60 5.53 -4.09 -5.29
C ILE A 60 5.66 -5.58 -5.56
N GLY A 61 6.62 -6.29 -4.95
CA GLY A 61 6.85 -7.72 -5.18
C GLY A 61 5.78 -8.66 -4.61
N THR A 62 5.16 -8.29 -3.48
CA THR A 62 4.18 -9.14 -2.79
C THR A 62 2.76 -8.94 -3.32
N HIS A 63 2.41 -7.71 -3.72
CA HIS A 63 1.04 -7.34 -4.06
C HIS A 63 0.81 -7.06 -5.56
N ILE A 64 1.64 -7.62 -6.45
CA ILE A 64 1.49 -7.56 -7.92
C ILE A 64 0.10 -8.06 -8.35
N GLY A 65 -0.37 -9.16 -7.75
CA GLY A 65 -1.53 -9.90 -8.24
C GLY A 65 -2.87 -9.50 -7.61
N GLU A 66 -2.91 -9.38 -6.27
CA GLU A 66 -4.17 -9.28 -5.54
C GLU A 66 -4.84 -7.91 -5.67
N VAL A 67 -4.05 -6.82 -5.66
CA VAL A 67 -4.62 -5.47 -5.80
C VAL A 67 -5.02 -5.23 -7.26
N ALA A 68 -4.23 -5.70 -8.23
CA ALA A 68 -4.57 -5.62 -9.65
C ALA A 68 -5.87 -6.38 -9.97
N THR A 69 -6.08 -7.57 -9.42
CA THR A 69 -7.35 -8.30 -9.61
C THR A 69 -8.51 -7.62 -8.89
N ARG A 70 -8.31 -7.10 -7.67
CA ARG A 70 -9.39 -6.47 -6.89
C ARG A 70 -9.85 -5.13 -7.49
N VAL A 71 -8.92 -4.34 -8.05
CA VAL A 71 -9.22 -3.08 -8.75
C VAL A 71 -9.97 -3.36 -10.06
N ASN A 72 -9.56 -4.35 -10.84
CA ASN A 72 -10.26 -4.71 -12.08
C ASN A 72 -11.62 -5.40 -11.84
N ALA A 73 -11.76 -6.17 -10.75
CA ALA A 73 -13.03 -6.80 -10.39
C ALA A 73 -14.09 -5.78 -9.92
N ARG A 74 -13.69 -4.68 -9.27
CA ARG A 74 -14.63 -3.64 -8.81
C ARG A 74 -15.01 -2.64 -9.91
N SER A 75 -14.16 -2.45 -10.92
CA SER A 75 -14.46 -1.61 -12.08
C SER A 75 -15.35 -2.29 -13.12
N SER A 76 -15.69 -3.57 -12.94
CA SER A 76 -16.81 -4.20 -13.68
C SER A 76 -18.16 -3.74 -13.11
N SER A 77 -18.38 -2.43 -13.03
CA SER A 77 -19.73 -1.90 -13.10
C SER A 77 -20.13 -2.05 -14.57
N ALA A 78 -20.70 -3.21 -14.91
CA ALA A 78 -21.41 -3.40 -16.15
C ALA A 78 -22.41 -2.25 -16.30
N VAL A 79 -22.12 -1.34 -17.22
CA VAL A 79 -23.10 -0.39 -17.73
C VAL A 79 -24.19 -1.21 -18.40
N HIS A 80 -25.40 -1.17 -17.85
CA HIS A 80 -26.63 -1.56 -18.52
C HIS A 80 -27.47 -0.31 -18.70
#